data_AF-A0A5D4R9U0-F1
#
_entry.id   AF-A0A5D4R9U0-F1
#
_cell.length_a   1.000
_cell.length_b   1.000
_cell.length_c   1.000
_cell.angle_alpha   90.00
_cell.angle_beta   90.00
_cell.angle_gamma   90.00
#
_symmetry.space_group_name_H-M   'P 1'
#
loop_
_entity.id
_entity.type
_entity.pdbx_description
1 polymer ?
#
loop_
_entity_poly.entity_id
_entity_poly.type
_entity_poly.pdbx_seq_one_letter_code
_entity_poly.pdbx_strand_id
1 'polypeptide(L)'
;MSIINSLIDHGIFEGIDTVKISLNELENNEGILESLDEYAIQSLNRVRAVVGHLSTLLNSIDPLLFRKNILDALNGELNYVKTELDNGEKFKVHSNLNALNSRLDVIITNSSQLAVVVNEDSIVNIRETVTSFRRTAGQYRNVLEREMSDLEKGSKSILGKINDYEQTLEDYEGKIASGIKNIEDKYTELHQTFIENQETRSEQFIALKDDFKNNFNEVIGEYTNNVEESIENNIQEFSEHMSQVKYTQENFLDETADTQEEYNEMLKKHKNSVEELVGIISTNSISGHFKDVADYKRRLANRWQLTTVGSFLVTISFGFYAFVYNDVNLSWPGLISRIVVAGALASLAGYAARQASKNEFEEQKNRKMEVELKTLNPYLASFSPTDQIKLKEQLFPHIFGKEESILLNDENGNSNNTGVTLKSSDINVVQQIIELVKQLKT
;
A
#
# COMPACT_ATOMS: atom_id res chain seq x y z
N MET A 1 -43.95 -123.06 -44.27
CA MET A 1 -43.08 -122.45 -45.29
C MET A 1 -41.81 -123.28 -45.38
N SER A 2 -41.35 -123.61 -46.59
CA SER A 2 -40.04 -124.23 -46.79
C SER A 2 -38.95 -123.33 -46.24
N ILE A 3 -37.86 -123.90 -45.70
CA ILE A 3 -36.67 -123.15 -45.23
C ILE A 3 -36.15 -122.22 -46.34
N ILE A 4 -36.28 -122.63 -47.60
CA ILE A 4 -35.90 -121.85 -48.79
C ILE A 4 -36.75 -120.56 -48.92
N ASN A 5 -38.07 -120.63 -48.70
CA ASN A 5 -38.93 -119.44 -48.77
C ASN A 5 -38.59 -118.44 -47.66
N SER A 6 -38.14 -118.92 -46.49
CA SER A 6 -37.75 -118.04 -45.39
C SER A 6 -36.44 -117.28 -45.61
N LEU A 7 -35.61 -117.69 -46.58
CA LEU A 7 -34.44 -116.93 -47.01
C LEU A 7 -34.80 -115.91 -48.08
N ILE A 8 -35.57 -116.33 -49.10
CA ILE A 8 -35.95 -115.47 -50.24
C ILE A 8 -36.81 -114.30 -49.78
N ASP A 9 -37.73 -114.52 -48.83
CA ASP A 9 -38.61 -113.49 -48.29
C ASP A 9 -37.97 -112.69 -47.13
N HIS A 10 -36.67 -112.87 -46.86
CA HIS A 10 -35.99 -112.17 -45.76
C HIS A 10 -35.67 -110.73 -46.14
N GLY A 11 -36.09 -109.77 -45.32
CA GLY A 11 -35.89 -108.32 -45.56
C GLY A 11 -34.44 -107.82 -45.57
N ILE A 12 -33.44 -108.72 -45.47
CA ILE A 12 -32.01 -108.36 -45.50
C ILE A 12 -31.57 -107.97 -46.91
N PHE A 13 -32.12 -108.62 -47.94
CA PHE A 13 -31.81 -108.30 -49.34
C PHE A 13 -32.31 -106.89 -49.69
N GLU A 14 -33.56 -106.58 -49.31
CA GLU A 14 -34.11 -105.22 -49.42
C GLU A 14 -33.32 -104.22 -48.57
N GLY A 15 -32.92 -104.59 -47.36
CA GLY A 15 -32.09 -103.77 -46.48
C GLY A 15 -30.77 -103.36 -47.14
N ILE A 16 -30.07 -104.29 -47.79
CA ILE A 16 -28.82 -104.01 -48.51
C ILE A 16 -29.04 -103.07 -49.69
N ASP A 17 -30.08 -103.31 -50.48
CA ASP A 17 -30.37 -102.47 -51.64
C ASP A 17 -30.72 -101.04 -51.21
N THR A 18 -31.51 -100.88 -50.14
CA THR A 18 -31.81 -99.55 -49.61
C THR A 18 -30.58 -98.84 -49.06
N VAL A 19 -29.68 -99.54 -48.36
CA VAL A 19 -28.40 -98.97 -47.90
C VAL A 19 -27.52 -98.54 -49.08
N LYS A 20 -27.44 -99.35 -50.15
CA LYS A 20 -26.69 -98.99 -51.37
C LYS A 20 -27.27 -97.76 -52.05
N ILE A 21 -28.60 -97.61 -52.07
CA ILE A 21 -29.28 -96.42 -52.61
C ILE A 21 -28.93 -95.19 -51.76
N SER A 22 -29.13 -95.24 -50.44
CA SER A 22 -28.80 -94.13 -49.53
C SER A 22 -27.32 -93.73 -49.62
N LEU A 23 -26.44 -94.72 -49.77
CA LEU A 23 -25.00 -94.49 -49.96
C LEU A 23 -24.73 -93.75 -51.26
N ASN A 24 -25.32 -94.17 -52.38
CA ASN A 24 -25.16 -93.49 -53.66
C ASN A 24 -25.75 -92.08 -53.65
N GLU A 25 -26.87 -91.86 -52.96
CA GLU A 25 -27.47 -90.53 -52.81
C GLU A 25 -26.56 -89.57 -52.04
N LEU A 26 -26.03 -90.01 -50.90
CA LEU A 26 -25.09 -89.22 -50.09
C LEU A 26 -23.80 -88.92 -50.87
N GLU A 27 -23.31 -89.89 -51.63
CA GLU A 27 -22.10 -89.77 -52.42
C GLU A 27 -22.23 -88.93 -53.70
N ASN A 28 -23.46 -88.68 -54.16
CA ASN A 28 -23.72 -87.77 -55.28
C ASN A 28 -24.12 -86.37 -54.81
N ASN A 29 -24.20 -86.14 -53.49
CA ASN A 29 -24.47 -84.84 -52.90
C ASN A 29 -23.15 -84.07 -52.68
N GLU A 30 -22.75 -83.29 -53.71
CA GLU A 30 -21.49 -82.52 -53.71
C GLU A 30 -21.37 -81.57 -52.50
N GLY A 31 -22.47 -80.91 -52.10
CA GLY A 31 -22.46 -79.96 -51.00
C GLY A 31 -22.18 -80.58 -49.63
N ILE A 32 -22.68 -81.81 -49.38
CA ILE A 32 -22.36 -82.52 -48.14
C ILE A 32 -20.91 -83.02 -48.20
N LEU A 33 -20.50 -83.64 -49.31
CA LEU A 33 -19.14 -84.16 -49.49
C LEU A 33 -18.06 -83.10 -49.32
N GLU A 34 -18.26 -81.88 -49.82
CA GLU A 34 -17.32 -80.77 -49.62
C GLU A 34 -17.15 -80.37 -48.15
N SER A 35 -18.19 -80.58 -47.35
CA SER A 35 -18.19 -80.22 -45.93
C SER A 35 -17.64 -81.32 -45.00
N LEU A 36 -17.37 -82.51 -45.53
CA LEU A 36 -16.82 -83.63 -44.77
C LEU A 36 -15.30 -83.54 -44.67
N ASP A 37 -14.77 -83.91 -43.51
CA ASP A 37 -13.34 -84.07 -43.30
C ASP A 37 -12.83 -85.43 -43.82
N GLU A 38 -11.52 -85.61 -43.78
CA GLU A 38 -10.86 -86.85 -44.21
C GLU A 38 -11.41 -88.09 -43.50
N TYR A 39 -11.69 -88.00 -42.19
CA TYR A 39 -12.13 -89.13 -41.38
C TYR A 39 -13.57 -89.57 -41.71
N ALA A 40 -14.44 -88.60 -42.00
CA ALA A 40 -15.80 -88.84 -42.49
C ALA A 40 -15.80 -89.53 -43.87
N ILE A 41 -14.93 -89.09 -44.78
CA ILE A 41 -14.77 -89.70 -46.10
C ILE A 41 -14.23 -91.15 -45.97
N GLN A 42 -13.28 -91.41 -45.08
CA GLN A 42 -12.80 -92.77 -44.80
C GLN A 42 -13.92 -93.69 -44.30
N SER A 43 -14.74 -93.20 -43.35
CA SER A 43 -15.84 -93.95 -42.78
C SER A 43 -16.92 -94.27 -43.81
N LEU A 44 -17.25 -93.32 -44.69
CA LEU A 44 -18.18 -93.53 -45.80
C LEU A 44 -17.68 -94.59 -46.79
N ASN A 45 -16.40 -94.54 -47.16
CA ASN A 45 -15.77 -95.54 -48.03
C ASN A 45 -15.77 -96.94 -47.38
N ARG A 46 -15.58 -97.00 -46.06
CA ARG A 46 -15.67 -98.26 -45.30
C ARG A 46 -17.08 -98.83 -45.31
N VAL A 47 -18.13 -98.01 -45.16
CA VAL A 47 -19.53 -98.45 -45.31
C VAL A 47 -19.72 -99.13 -46.66
N ARG A 48 -19.27 -98.49 -47.75
CA ARG A 48 -19.34 -99.06 -49.11
C ARG A 48 -18.69 -100.44 -49.20
N ALA A 49 -17.45 -100.54 -48.71
CA ALA A 49 -16.68 -101.78 -48.78
C ALA A 49 -17.36 -102.91 -48.01
N VAL A 50 -17.84 -102.64 -46.79
CA VAL A 50 -18.47 -103.64 -45.92
C VAL A 50 -19.83 -104.09 -46.46
N VAL A 51 -20.67 -103.15 -46.90
CA VAL A 51 -21.99 -103.47 -47.48
C VAL A 51 -21.86 -104.20 -48.82
N GLY A 52 -20.91 -103.79 -49.67
CA GLY A 52 -20.60 -104.50 -50.91
C GLY A 52 -20.12 -105.94 -50.67
N HIS A 53 -19.25 -106.13 -49.67
CA HIS A 53 -18.79 -107.45 -49.27
C HIS A 53 -19.94 -108.33 -48.71
N LEU A 54 -20.77 -107.78 -47.83
CA LEU A 54 -21.93 -108.49 -47.28
C LEU A 54 -22.92 -108.89 -48.38
N SER A 55 -23.20 -107.98 -49.33
CA SER A 55 -24.07 -108.26 -50.48
C SER A 55 -23.56 -109.43 -51.30
N THR A 56 -22.24 -109.53 -51.49
CA THR A 56 -21.61 -110.65 -52.19
C THR A 56 -21.84 -111.96 -51.45
N LEU A 57 -21.57 -111.98 -50.14
CA LEU A 57 -21.70 -113.20 -49.33
C LEU A 57 -23.14 -113.74 -49.29
N LEU A 58 -24.13 -112.84 -49.20
CA LEU A 58 -25.54 -113.24 -49.17
C LEU A 58 -26.05 -113.79 -50.50
N ASN A 59 -25.53 -113.30 -51.63
CA ASN A 59 -25.85 -113.84 -52.95
C ASN A 59 -25.25 -115.24 -53.19
N SER A 60 -24.29 -115.65 -52.36
CA SER A 60 -23.57 -116.93 -52.47
C SER A 60 -23.84 -117.88 -51.29
N ILE A 61 -24.86 -117.61 -50.47
CA ILE A 61 -25.20 -118.42 -49.30
C ILE A 61 -25.88 -119.74 -49.68
N ASP A 62 -25.58 -120.83 -48.97
CA ASP A 62 -26.31 -122.09 -49.14
C ASP A 62 -27.71 -121.97 -48.48
N PRO A 63 -28.82 -122.14 -49.24
CA PRO A 63 -30.18 -122.02 -48.72
C PRO A 63 -30.55 -123.02 -47.63
N LEU A 64 -29.78 -124.10 -47.43
CA LEU A 64 -30.02 -125.11 -46.41
C LEU A 64 -29.17 -124.90 -45.14
N LEU A 65 -28.13 -124.06 -45.18
CA LEU A 65 -27.15 -123.91 -44.09
C LEU A 65 -27.17 -122.52 -43.43
N PHE A 66 -28.13 -121.66 -43.77
CA PHE A 66 -28.25 -120.35 -43.15
C PHE A 66 -28.90 -120.43 -41.76
N ARG A 67 -28.50 -119.49 -40.89
CA ARG A 67 -29.10 -119.32 -39.56
C ARG A 67 -29.89 -118.03 -39.53
N LYS A 68 -31.21 -118.12 -39.38
CA LYS A 68 -32.13 -116.97 -39.44
C LYS A 68 -31.76 -115.85 -38.44
N ASN A 69 -31.36 -116.20 -37.22
CA ASN A 69 -30.96 -115.23 -36.20
C ASN A 69 -29.76 -114.35 -36.62
N ILE A 70 -28.84 -114.87 -37.44
CA ILE A 70 -27.71 -114.10 -37.98
C ILE A 70 -28.18 -113.13 -39.05
N LEU A 71 -29.11 -113.55 -39.90
CA LEU A 71 -29.71 -112.66 -40.91
C LEU A 71 -30.55 -111.55 -40.28
N ASP A 72 -31.31 -111.87 -39.22
CA ASP A 72 -32.06 -110.88 -38.44
C ASP A 72 -31.11 -109.86 -37.78
N ALA A 73 -30.00 -110.33 -37.19
CA ALA A 73 -28.98 -109.47 -36.59
C ALA A 73 -28.30 -108.56 -37.61
N LEU A 74 -27.89 -109.11 -38.76
CA LEU A 74 -27.30 -108.33 -39.86
C LEU A 74 -28.28 -107.28 -40.40
N ASN A 75 -29.56 -107.64 -40.55
CA ASN A 75 -30.59 -106.70 -41.00
C ASN A 75 -30.80 -105.55 -39.99
N GLY A 76 -30.76 -105.84 -38.69
CA GLY A 76 -30.83 -104.82 -37.63
C GLY A 76 -29.70 -103.79 -37.74
N GLU A 77 -28.46 -104.26 -37.93
CA GLU A 77 -27.29 -103.38 -38.08
C GLU A 77 -27.32 -102.60 -39.41
N LEU A 78 -27.80 -103.19 -40.51
CA LEU A 78 -27.98 -102.49 -41.78
C LEU A 78 -28.99 -101.35 -41.70
N ASN A 79 -30.10 -101.54 -40.97
CA ASN A 79 -31.08 -100.47 -40.74
C ASN A 79 -30.49 -99.29 -39.94
N TYR A 80 -29.57 -99.58 -39.01
CA TYR A 80 -28.82 -98.53 -38.31
C TYR A 80 -27.90 -97.78 -39.27
N VAL A 81 -27.10 -98.50 -40.07
CA VAL A 81 -26.22 -97.91 -41.09
C VAL A 81 -27.03 -97.03 -42.05
N LYS A 82 -28.20 -97.50 -42.50
CA LYS A 82 -29.12 -96.72 -43.33
C LYS A 82 -29.54 -95.42 -42.67
N THR A 83 -29.95 -95.47 -41.41
CA THR A 83 -30.42 -94.28 -40.65
C THR A 83 -29.31 -93.23 -40.49
N GLU A 84 -28.04 -93.65 -40.45
CA GLU A 84 -26.90 -92.76 -40.44
C GLU A 84 -26.60 -92.18 -41.84
N LEU A 85 -26.72 -92.98 -42.90
CA LEU A 85 -26.55 -92.52 -44.29
C LEU A 85 -27.65 -91.54 -44.73
N ASP A 86 -28.90 -91.81 -44.36
CA ASP A 86 -30.05 -90.94 -44.67
C ASP A 86 -29.92 -89.56 -44.00
N ASN A 87 -29.06 -89.41 -42.98
CA ASN A 87 -28.76 -88.16 -42.31
C ASN A 87 -27.27 -87.81 -42.40
N GLY A 88 -26.85 -87.37 -43.60
CA GLY A 88 -25.46 -87.02 -43.92
C GLY A 88 -24.78 -86.01 -42.98
N GLU A 89 -25.53 -85.16 -42.27
CA GLU A 89 -24.96 -84.24 -41.27
C GLU A 89 -24.30 -84.98 -40.10
N LYS A 90 -24.74 -86.21 -39.79
CA LYS A 90 -24.14 -87.03 -38.73
C LYS A 90 -22.70 -87.41 -39.04
N PHE A 91 -22.31 -87.41 -40.31
CA PHE A 91 -20.93 -87.68 -40.74
C PHE A 91 -19.96 -86.55 -40.39
N LYS A 92 -20.42 -85.35 -40.01
CA LYS A 92 -19.54 -84.27 -39.53
C LYS A 92 -19.06 -84.48 -38.08
N VAL A 93 -19.67 -85.42 -37.36
CA VAL A 93 -19.39 -85.65 -35.93
C VAL A 93 -18.63 -86.97 -35.78
N HIS A 94 -17.36 -86.87 -35.39
CA HIS A 94 -16.48 -88.03 -35.21
C HIS A 94 -17.02 -89.11 -34.25
N SER A 95 -17.79 -88.72 -33.22
CA SER A 95 -18.44 -89.68 -32.31
C SER A 95 -19.46 -90.58 -33.03
N ASN A 96 -20.21 -90.04 -33.99
CA ASN A 96 -21.19 -90.81 -34.76
C ASN A 96 -20.47 -91.76 -35.73
N LEU A 97 -19.39 -91.28 -36.35
CA LEU A 97 -18.54 -92.09 -37.22
C LEU A 97 -17.90 -93.27 -36.48
N ASN A 98 -17.45 -93.06 -35.23
CA ASN A 98 -16.96 -94.14 -34.37
C ASN A 98 -18.04 -95.19 -34.08
N ALA A 99 -19.27 -94.75 -33.78
CA ALA A 99 -20.40 -95.63 -33.56
C ALA A 99 -20.76 -96.41 -34.83
N LEU A 100 -20.83 -95.74 -35.99
CA LEU A 100 -21.02 -96.36 -37.30
C LEU A 100 -19.95 -97.41 -37.59
N ASN A 101 -18.68 -97.06 -37.41
CA ASN A 101 -17.54 -97.96 -37.60
C ASN A 101 -17.64 -99.21 -36.71
N SER A 102 -18.05 -99.06 -35.46
CA SER A 102 -18.25 -100.19 -34.54
C SER A 102 -19.38 -101.11 -35.01
N ARG A 103 -20.43 -100.56 -35.63
CA ARG A 103 -21.57 -101.30 -36.18
C ARG A 103 -21.18 -102.06 -37.44
N LEU A 104 -20.34 -101.46 -38.28
CA LEU A 104 -19.72 -102.15 -39.43
C LEU A 104 -18.86 -103.33 -38.98
N ASP A 105 -18.14 -103.22 -37.86
CA ASP A 105 -17.37 -104.35 -37.29
C ASP A 105 -18.26 -105.51 -36.83
N VAL A 106 -19.44 -105.21 -36.28
CA VAL A 106 -20.45 -106.22 -35.95
C VAL A 106 -20.97 -106.90 -37.22
N ILE A 107 -21.20 -106.13 -38.31
CA ILE A 107 -21.59 -106.68 -39.61
C ILE A 107 -20.52 -107.64 -40.15
N ILE A 108 -19.24 -107.23 -40.15
CA ILE A 108 -18.11 -108.08 -40.59
C ILE A 108 -18.04 -109.36 -39.74
N THR A 109 -18.19 -109.24 -38.43
CA THR A 109 -18.13 -110.37 -37.50
C THR A 109 -19.25 -111.37 -37.77
N ASN A 110 -20.47 -110.90 -37.97
CA ASN A 110 -21.63 -111.74 -38.24
C ASN A 110 -21.64 -112.31 -39.66
N SER A 111 -21.12 -111.57 -40.65
CA SER A 111 -21.04 -112.03 -42.04
C SER A 111 -20.06 -113.19 -42.20
N SER A 112 -18.98 -113.22 -41.40
CA SER A 112 -18.01 -114.33 -41.39
C SER A 112 -18.61 -115.69 -40.98
N GLN A 113 -19.78 -115.67 -40.33
CA GLN A 113 -20.46 -116.86 -39.81
C GLN A 113 -21.48 -117.45 -40.81
N LEU A 114 -21.60 -116.86 -42.01
CA LEU A 114 -22.44 -117.34 -43.09
C LEU A 114 -21.71 -118.46 -43.86
N ALA A 115 -22.41 -119.57 -44.11
CA ALA A 115 -21.89 -120.66 -44.92
C ALA A 115 -22.03 -120.30 -46.41
N VAL A 116 -20.92 -119.92 -47.04
CA VAL A 116 -20.88 -119.43 -48.43
C VAL A 116 -20.21 -120.44 -49.35
N VAL A 117 -20.79 -120.63 -50.55
CA VAL A 117 -20.20 -121.43 -51.63
C VAL A 117 -19.42 -120.47 -52.54
N VAL A 118 -18.09 -120.64 -52.62
CA VAL A 118 -17.25 -119.81 -53.49
C VAL A 118 -17.51 -120.16 -54.96
N ASN A 119 -17.98 -119.19 -55.75
CA ASN A 119 -18.24 -119.33 -57.18
C ASN A 119 -17.38 -118.36 -58.03
N GLU A 120 -17.44 -118.54 -59.37
CA GLU A 120 -16.66 -117.80 -60.38
C GLU A 120 -16.98 -116.29 -60.44
N ASP A 121 -18.13 -115.86 -59.89
CA ASP A 121 -18.55 -114.45 -59.80
C ASP A 121 -17.67 -113.61 -58.86
N SER A 122 -16.84 -114.24 -58.03
CA SER A 122 -15.89 -113.58 -57.11
C SER A 122 -14.85 -112.70 -57.83
N ILE A 123 -14.58 -112.96 -59.13
CA ILE A 123 -13.63 -112.18 -59.95
C ILE A 123 -14.22 -110.81 -60.34
N VAL A 124 -15.54 -110.69 -60.49
CA VAL A 124 -16.23 -109.42 -60.81
C VAL A 124 -16.08 -108.40 -59.66
N ASN A 125 -16.04 -108.88 -58.42
CA ASN A 125 -15.91 -108.03 -57.22
C ASN A 125 -14.55 -107.32 -57.10
N ILE A 126 -13.49 -107.88 -57.69
CA ILE A 126 -12.18 -107.23 -57.73
C ILE A 126 -12.25 -105.94 -58.58
N ARG A 127 -13.00 -105.97 -59.68
CA ARG A 127 -13.18 -104.79 -60.56
C ARG A 127 -13.96 -103.68 -59.86
N GLU A 128 -14.98 -104.03 -59.08
CA GLU A 128 -15.75 -103.07 -58.28
C GLU A 128 -14.89 -102.44 -57.17
N THR A 129 -14.07 -103.25 -56.50
CA THR A 129 -13.10 -102.76 -55.48
C THR A 129 -12.06 -101.80 -56.07
N VAL A 130 -11.55 -102.08 -57.28
CA VAL A 130 -10.64 -101.15 -57.97
C VAL A 130 -11.35 -99.84 -58.34
N THR A 131 -12.64 -99.90 -58.68
CA THR A 131 -13.45 -98.73 -59.03
C THR A 131 -13.73 -97.86 -57.80
N SER A 132 -14.06 -98.46 -56.65
CA SER A 132 -14.26 -97.73 -55.39
C SER A 132 -12.95 -97.09 -54.92
N PHE A 133 -11.82 -97.80 -54.98
CA PHE A 133 -10.51 -97.24 -54.64
C PHE A 133 -10.16 -96.02 -55.51
N ARG A 134 -10.38 -96.09 -56.83
CA ARG A 134 -10.17 -94.95 -57.73
C ARG A 134 -11.03 -93.75 -57.35
N ARG A 135 -12.28 -93.98 -56.93
CA ARG A 135 -13.18 -92.92 -56.47
C ARG A 135 -12.66 -92.27 -55.19
N THR A 136 -12.25 -93.06 -54.20
CA THR A 136 -11.63 -92.58 -52.96
C THR A 136 -10.38 -91.75 -53.23
N ALA A 137 -9.46 -92.24 -54.08
CA ALA A 137 -8.26 -91.52 -54.46
C ALA A 137 -8.57 -90.18 -55.15
N GLY A 138 -9.64 -90.12 -55.96
CA GLY A 138 -10.15 -88.88 -56.55
C GLY A 138 -10.67 -87.88 -55.51
N GLN A 139 -11.39 -88.35 -54.48
CA GLN A 139 -11.85 -87.50 -53.38
C GLN A 139 -10.68 -86.89 -52.60
N TYR A 140 -9.66 -87.68 -52.27
CA TYR A 140 -8.45 -87.20 -51.62
C TYR A 140 -7.72 -86.14 -52.44
N ARG A 141 -7.61 -86.37 -53.75
CA ARG A 141 -7.00 -85.40 -54.66
C ARG A 141 -7.73 -84.06 -54.63
N ASN A 142 -9.07 -84.06 -54.66
CA ASN A 142 -9.85 -82.84 -54.62
C ASN A 142 -9.68 -82.06 -53.30
N VAL A 143 -9.61 -82.77 -52.17
CA VAL A 143 -9.35 -82.15 -50.86
C VAL A 143 -7.97 -81.49 -50.83
N LEU A 144 -6.93 -82.19 -51.32
CA LEU A 144 -5.57 -81.66 -51.41
C LEU A 144 -5.47 -80.45 -52.35
N GLU A 145 -6.15 -80.49 -53.51
CA GLU A 145 -6.19 -79.34 -54.44
C GLU A 145 -6.84 -78.11 -53.79
N ARG A 146 -7.90 -78.31 -52.98
CA ARG A 146 -8.55 -77.23 -52.22
C ARG A 146 -7.62 -76.64 -51.15
N GLU A 147 -7.00 -77.48 -50.32
CA GLU A 147 -6.06 -77.02 -49.28
C GLU A 147 -4.87 -76.26 -49.88
N MET A 148 -4.35 -76.74 -51.01
CA MET A 148 -3.28 -76.05 -51.73
C MET A 148 -3.73 -74.68 -52.25
N SER A 149 -4.95 -74.57 -52.79
CA SER A 149 -5.51 -73.30 -53.23
C SER A 149 -5.68 -72.30 -52.08
N ASP A 150 -6.18 -72.77 -50.93
CA ASP A 150 -6.39 -71.91 -49.78
C ASP A 150 -5.07 -71.49 -49.13
N LEU A 151 -4.06 -72.37 -49.12
CA LEU A 151 -2.70 -72.03 -48.73
C LEU A 151 -2.08 -70.98 -49.66
N GLU A 152 -2.28 -71.11 -50.98
CA GLU A 152 -1.80 -70.13 -51.96
C GLU A 152 -2.45 -68.75 -51.76
N LYS A 153 -3.77 -68.71 -51.52
CA LYS A 153 -4.48 -67.47 -51.18
C LYS A 153 -3.97 -66.85 -49.89
N GLY A 154 -3.77 -67.68 -48.85
CA GLY A 154 -3.22 -67.26 -47.57
C GLY A 154 -1.82 -66.66 -47.72
N SER A 155 -0.95 -67.33 -48.48
CA SER A 155 0.40 -66.86 -48.80
C SER A 155 0.38 -65.51 -49.52
N LYS A 156 -0.45 -65.36 -50.56
CA LYS A 156 -0.60 -64.09 -51.29
C LYS A 156 -1.12 -62.96 -50.39
N SER A 157 -2.07 -63.26 -49.51
CA SER A 157 -2.60 -62.28 -48.55
C SER A 157 -1.53 -61.82 -47.54
N ILE A 158 -0.73 -62.75 -47.01
CA ILE A 158 0.38 -62.43 -46.10
C ILE A 158 1.42 -61.58 -46.82
N LEU A 159 1.79 -61.92 -48.05
CA LEU A 159 2.75 -61.17 -48.85
C LEU A 159 2.24 -59.74 -49.13
N GLY A 160 0.95 -59.59 -49.43
CA GLY A 160 0.30 -58.27 -49.54
C GLY A 160 0.43 -57.45 -48.25
N LYS A 161 0.12 -58.04 -47.09
CA LYS A 161 0.28 -57.37 -45.78
C LYS A 161 1.72 -56.97 -45.48
N ILE A 162 2.70 -57.79 -45.88
CA ILE A 162 4.13 -57.48 -45.72
C ILE A 162 4.48 -56.23 -46.54
N ASN A 163 4.06 -56.17 -47.80
CA ASN A 163 4.30 -55.01 -48.66
C ASN A 163 3.61 -53.74 -48.13
N ASP A 164 2.38 -53.86 -47.62
CA ASP A 164 1.66 -52.74 -47.01
C ASP A 164 2.40 -52.22 -45.75
N TYR A 165 2.93 -53.13 -44.93
CA TYR A 165 3.74 -52.74 -43.76
C TYR A 165 5.08 -52.12 -44.16
N GLU A 166 5.72 -52.61 -45.21
CA GLU A 166 6.96 -52.03 -45.75
C GLU A 166 6.73 -50.59 -46.22
N GLN A 167 5.66 -50.36 -46.98
CA GLN A 167 5.28 -49.01 -47.43
C GLN A 167 4.93 -48.08 -46.26
N THR A 168 4.25 -48.61 -45.24
CA THR A 168 3.92 -47.85 -44.03
C THR A 168 5.16 -47.47 -43.23
N LEU A 169 6.17 -48.35 -43.16
CA LEU A 169 7.45 -48.07 -42.52
C LEU A 169 8.20 -46.96 -43.26
N GLU A 170 8.24 -47.00 -44.59
CA GLU A 170 8.89 -45.97 -45.41
C GLU A 170 8.23 -44.58 -45.21
N ASP A 171 6.89 -44.53 -45.13
CA ASP A 171 6.16 -43.28 -44.81
C ASP A 171 6.49 -42.76 -43.40
N TYR A 172 6.56 -43.64 -42.40
CA TYR A 172 6.96 -43.25 -41.04
C TYR A 172 8.41 -42.77 -40.98
N GLU A 173 9.34 -43.42 -41.66
CA GLU A 173 10.73 -42.96 -41.77
C GLU A 173 10.80 -41.56 -42.40
N GLY A 174 10.06 -41.32 -43.48
CA GLY A 174 9.97 -40.00 -44.11
C GLY A 174 9.40 -38.92 -43.19
N LYS A 175 8.35 -39.25 -42.42
CA LYS A 175 7.76 -38.35 -41.42
C LYS A 175 8.72 -38.04 -40.27
N ILE A 176 9.44 -39.05 -39.77
CA ILE A 176 10.43 -38.87 -38.70
C ILE A 176 11.58 -37.99 -39.20
N ALA A 177 12.13 -38.27 -40.38
CA ALA A 177 13.19 -37.46 -40.98
C ALA A 177 12.77 -36.00 -41.17
N SER A 178 11.55 -35.78 -41.68
CA SER A 178 11.00 -34.43 -41.85
C SER A 178 10.75 -33.72 -40.50
N GLY A 179 10.30 -34.47 -39.49
CA GLY A 179 10.09 -33.97 -38.13
C GLY A 179 11.41 -33.57 -37.47
N ILE A 180 12.45 -34.38 -37.59
CA ILE A 180 13.80 -34.08 -37.09
C ILE A 180 14.31 -32.79 -37.74
N LYS A 181 14.22 -32.69 -39.07
CA LYS A 181 14.64 -31.48 -39.79
C LYS A 181 13.89 -30.22 -39.33
N ASN A 182 12.58 -30.30 -39.15
CA ASN A 182 11.79 -29.16 -38.65
C ASN A 182 12.24 -28.72 -37.24
N ILE A 183 12.54 -29.68 -36.36
CA ILE A 183 13.03 -29.40 -35.01
C ILE A 183 14.41 -28.74 -35.07
N GLU A 184 15.31 -29.23 -35.92
CA GLU A 184 16.65 -28.64 -36.13
C GLU A 184 16.57 -27.21 -36.68
N ASP A 185 15.70 -26.98 -37.67
CA ASP A 185 15.46 -25.66 -38.26
C ASP A 185 14.95 -24.67 -37.19
N LYS A 186 13.94 -25.08 -36.41
CA LYS A 186 13.40 -24.26 -35.30
C LYS A 186 14.39 -24.02 -34.18
N TYR A 187 15.22 -25.01 -33.86
CA TYR A 187 16.26 -24.86 -32.85
C TYR A 187 17.29 -23.81 -33.29
N THR A 188 17.73 -23.89 -34.54
CA THR A 188 18.65 -22.91 -35.14
C THR A 188 18.05 -21.50 -35.16
N GLU A 189 16.80 -21.36 -35.59
CA GLU A 189 16.08 -20.08 -35.60
C GLU A 189 15.97 -19.45 -34.19
N LEU A 190 15.57 -20.26 -33.19
CA LEU A 190 15.44 -19.81 -31.82
C LEU A 190 16.80 -19.43 -31.21
N HIS A 191 17.85 -20.20 -31.50
CA HIS A 191 19.20 -19.92 -31.04
C HIS A 191 19.72 -18.59 -31.63
N GLN A 192 19.53 -18.38 -32.94
CA GLN A 192 19.93 -17.16 -33.62
C GLN A 192 19.18 -15.94 -33.07
N THR A 193 17.85 -16.04 -32.95
CA THR A 193 16.99 -14.99 -32.38
C THR A 193 17.38 -14.65 -30.94
N PHE A 194 17.77 -15.65 -30.15
CA PHE A 194 18.24 -15.43 -28.78
C PHE A 194 19.55 -14.64 -28.76
N ILE A 195 20.52 -14.98 -29.59
CA ILE A 195 21.81 -14.28 -29.68
C ILE A 195 21.58 -12.82 -30.10
N GLU A 196 20.82 -12.59 -31.17
CA GLU A 196 20.54 -11.23 -31.67
C GLU A 196 19.83 -10.35 -30.63
N ASN A 197 18.85 -10.90 -29.92
CA ASN A 197 18.18 -10.19 -28.84
C ASN A 197 19.11 -9.92 -27.65
N GLN A 198 20.02 -10.84 -27.35
CA GLN A 198 20.99 -10.68 -26.27
C GLN A 198 22.02 -9.59 -26.61
N GLU A 199 22.52 -9.56 -27.85
CA GLU A 199 23.40 -8.50 -28.37
C GLU A 199 22.69 -7.15 -28.34
N THR A 200 21.46 -7.07 -28.86
CA THR A 200 20.65 -5.83 -28.86
C THR A 200 20.44 -5.30 -27.44
N ARG A 201 20.12 -6.16 -26.48
CA ARG A 201 19.96 -5.75 -25.07
C ARG A 201 21.27 -5.26 -24.47
N SER A 202 22.38 -5.91 -24.79
CA SER A 202 23.71 -5.50 -24.34
C SER A 202 24.05 -4.11 -24.87
N GLU A 203 23.81 -3.86 -26.16
CA GLU A 203 24.02 -2.56 -26.80
C GLU A 203 23.13 -1.47 -26.18
N GLN A 204 21.84 -1.75 -26.00
CA GLN A 204 20.90 -0.82 -25.36
C GLN A 204 21.31 -0.49 -23.92
N PHE A 205 21.78 -1.48 -23.17
CA PHE A 205 22.27 -1.26 -21.81
C PHE A 205 23.51 -0.37 -21.77
N ILE A 206 24.47 -0.60 -22.69
CA ILE A 206 25.67 0.23 -22.81
C ILE A 206 25.27 1.67 -23.18
N ALA A 207 24.39 1.85 -24.17
CA ALA A 207 23.90 3.17 -24.57
C ALA A 207 23.20 3.91 -23.42
N LEU A 208 22.31 3.23 -22.67
CA LEU A 208 21.64 3.80 -21.50
C LEU A 208 22.63 4.19 -20.40
N LYS A 209 23.64 3.34 -20.16
CA LYS A 209 24.70 3.61 -19.18
C LYS A 209 25.52 4.84 -19.56
N ASP A 210 25.87 4.98 -20.84
CA ASP A 210 26.64 6.11 -21.34
C ASP A 210 25.80 7.40 -21.30
N ASP A 211 24.52 7.34 -21.67
CA ASP A 211 23.58 8.45 -21.57
C ASP A 211 23.41 8.92 -20.12
N PHE A 212 23.19 7.99 -19.19
CA PHE A 212 23.14 8.29 -17.76
C PHE A 212 24.43 8.94 -17.27
N LYS A 213 25.60 8.41 -17.67
CA LYS A 213 26.89 8.97 -17.28
C LYS A 213 27.07 10.40 -17.80
N ASN A 214 26.68 10.66 -19.05
CA ASN A 214 26.81 11.98 -19.66
C ASN A 214 25.88 12.99 -18.98
N ASN A 215 24.61 12.63 -18.79
CA ASN A 215 23.63 13.48 -18.09
C ASN A 215 24.07 13.75 -16.64
N PHE A 216 24.54 12.72 -15.93
CA PHE A 216 25.06 12.92 -14.57
C PHE A 216 26.26 13.88 -14.53
N ASN A 217 27.20 13.75 -15.46
CA ASN A 217 28.35 14.65 -15.54
C ASN A 217 27.92 16.09 -15.89
N GLU A 218 26.93 16.25 -16.76
CA GLU A 218 26.36 17.56 -17.12
C GLU A 218 25.71 18.23 -15.90
N VAL A 219 24.83 17.52 -15.19
CA VAL A 219 24.18 18.02 -13.96
C VAL A 219 25.20 18.39 -12.89
N ILE A 220 26.23 17.56 -12.69
CA ILE A 220 27.30 17.86 -11.73
C ILE A 220 28.11 19.09 -12.18
N GLY A 221 28.39 19.22 -13.48
CA GLY A 221 29.07 20.37 -14.05
C GLY A 221 28.28 21.66 -13.84
N GLU A 222 26.99 21.67 -14.19
CA GLU A 222 26.09 22.81 -13.98
C GLU A 222 25.99 23.17 -12.50
N TYR A 223 25.79 22.19 -11.62
CA TYR A 223 25.71 22.43 -10.18
C TYR A 223 27.02 23.02 -9.64
N THR A 224 28.16 22.50 -10.08
CA THR A 224 29.49 23.00 -9.67
C THR A 224 29.67 24.45 -10.09
N ASN A 225 29.36 24.78 -11.36
CA ASN A 225 29.45 26.15 -11.86
C ASN A 225 28.52 27.11 -11.10
N ASN A 226 27.27 26.71 -10.85
CA ASN A 226 26.31 27.52 -10.10
C ASN A 226 26.76 27.80 -8.66
N VAL A 227 27.35 26.79 -8.01
CA VAL A 227 27.91 26.95 -6.66
C VAL A 227 29.13 27.87 -6.69
N GLU A 228 30.02 27.71 -7.66
CA GLU A 228 31.21 28.56 -7.82
C GLU A 228 30.81 30.03 -8.06
N GLU A 229 29.87 30.28 -8.96
CA GLU A 229 29.31 31.62 -9.21
C GLU A 229 28.61 32.20 -7.96
N SER A 230 27.83 31.39 -7.25
CA SER A 230 27.19 31.82 -5.99
C SER A 230 28.21 32.17 -4.91
N ILE A 231 29.31 31.42 -4.81
CA ILE A 231 30.41 31.72 -3.87
C ILE A 231 31.09 33.04 -4.26
N GLU A 232 31.40 33.23 -5.55
CA GLU A 232 32.04 34.46 -6.03
C GLU A 232 31.16 35.70 -5.78
N ASN A 233 29.87 35.61 -6.11
CA ASN A 233 28.90 36.67 -5.84
C ASN A 233 28.80 36.98 -4.33
N ASN A 234 28.69 35.95 -3.48
CA ASN A 234 28.64 36.14 -2.02
C ASN A 234 29.92 36.78 -1.46
N ILE A 235 31.10 36.43 -1.99
CA ILE A 235 32.37 37.05 -1.61
C ILE A 235 32.37 38.53 -1.98
N GLN A 236 31.88 38.87 -3.18
CA GLN A 236 31.77 40.25 -3.61
C GLN A 236 30.81 41.05 -2.72
N GLU A 237 29.58 40.56 -2.50
CA GLU A 237 28.60 41.20 -1.62
C GLU A 237 29.15 41.39 -0.20
N PHE A 238 29.83 40.38 0.34
CA PHE A 238 30.45 40.46 1.66
C PHE A 238 31.55 41.54 1.68
N SER A 239 32.38 41.63 0.65
CA SER A 239 33.43 42.64 0.53
C SER A 239 32.84 44.07 0.46
N GLU A 240 31.75 44.24 -0.28
CA GLU A 240 31.02 45.51 -0.37
C GLU A 240 30.43 45.91 0.98
N HIS A 241 29.74 44.99 1.66
CA HIS A 241 29.21 45.23 3.00
C HIS A 241 30.31 45.52 4.02
N MET A 242 31.43 44.81 3.98
CA MET A 242 32.56 45.06 4.86
C MET A 242 33.16 46.46 4.63
N SER A 243 33.20 46.91 3.38
CA SER A 243 33.65 48.26 3.02
C SER A 243 32.69 49.33 3.55
N GLN A 244 31.38 49.11 3.43
CA GLN A 244 30.36 50.01 3.98
C GLN A 244 30.43 50.10 5.51
N VAL A 245 30.64 48.97 6.19
CA VAL A 245 30.81 48.93 7.66
C VAL A 245 32.04 49.73 8.06
N LYS A 246 33.19 49.52 7.38
CA LYS A 246 34.41 50.31 7.64
C LYS A 246 34.19 51.80 7.44
N TYR A 247 33.59 52.20 6.32
CA TYR A 247 33.30 53.60 6.03
C TYR A 247 32.38 54.23 7.09
N THR A 248 31.32 53.52 7.48
CA THR A 248 30.39 53.98 8.53
C THR A 248 31.09 54.10 9.88
N GLN A 249 31.97 53.15 10.20
CA GLN A 249 32.77 53.17 11.42
C GLN A 249 33.74 54.35 11.44
N GLU A 250 34.46 54.61 10.34
CA GLU A 250 35.36 55.76 10.21
C GLU A 250 34.59 57.08 10.37
N ASN A 251 33.47 57.26 9.66
CA ASN A 251 32.62 58.44 9.81
C ASN A 251 32.09 58.62 11.24
N PHE A 252 31.66 57.54 11.91
CA PHE A 252 31.18 57.61 13.29
C PHE A 252 32.30 58.01 14.26
N LEU A 253 33.52 57.52 14.06
CA LEU A 253 34.68 57.90 14.87
C LEU A 253 35.03 59.37 14.66
N ASP A 254 35.01 59.86 13.43
CA ASP A 254 35.26 61.27 13.11
C ASP A 254 34.18 62.18 13.72
N GLU A 255 32.90 61.85 13.55
CA GLU A 255 31.79 62.60 14.17
C GLU A 255 31.84 62.59 15.71
N THR A 256 32.23 61.45 16.30
CA THR A 256 32.42 61.36 17.75
C THR A 256 33.61 62.21 18.23
N ALA A 257 34.68 62.30 17.44
CA ALA A 257 35.83 63.15 17.76
C ALA A 257 35.47 64.64 17.69
N ASP A 258 34.77 65.06 16.64
CA ASP A 258 34.30 66.44 16.45
C ASP A 258 33.36 66.86 17.59
N THR A 259 32.38 66.01 17.92
CA THR A 259 31.44 66.28 19.03
C THR A 259 32.15 66.31 20.38
N GLN A 260 33.15 65.45 20.61
CA GLN A 260 33.97 65.48 21.82
C GLN A 260 34.73 66.81 21.95
N GLU A 261 35.29 67.34 20.85
CA GLU A 261 35.95 68.64 20.83
C GLU A 261 34.97 69.77 21.19
N GLU A 262 33.77 69.78 20.59
CA GLU A 262 32.71 70.73 20.89
C GLU A 262 32.30 70.70 22.38
N TYR A 263 32.06 69.50 22.94
CA TYR A 263 31.73 69.35 24.37
C TYR A 263 32.85 69.83 25.29
N ASN A 264 34.11 69.57 24.93
CA ASN A 264 35.25 70.03 25.71
C ASN A 264 35.34 71.57 25.73
N GLU A 265 35.11 72.23 24.59
CA GLU A 265 35.06 73.70 24.54
C GLU A 265 33.91 74.24 25.39
N MET A 266 32.72 73.63 25.28
CA MET A 266 31.54 74.02 26.05
C MET A 266 31.77 73.87 27.57
N LEU A 267 32.35 72.75 28.00
CA LEU A 267 32.72 72.51 29.40
C LEU A 267 33.74 73.51 29.91
N LYS A 268 34.74 73.86 29.09
CA LYS A 268 35.75 74.88 29.43
C LYS A 268 35.12 76.26 29.61
N LYS A 269 34.17 76.62 28.74
CA LYS A 269 33.41 77.87 28.85
C LYS A 269 32.56 77.91 30.12
N HIS A 270 31.81 76.84 30.41
CA HIS A 270 31.01 76.74 31.63
C HIS A 270 31.85 76.78 32.91
N LYS A 271 33.00 76.11 32.93
CA LYS A 271 33.94 76.17 34.05
C LYS A 271 34.37 77.61 34.36
N ASN A 272 34.77 78.37 33.33
CA ASN A 272 35.16 79.77 33.49
C ASN A 272 33.99 80.64 34.03
N SER A 273 32.77 80.42 33.54
CA SER A 273 31.58 81.14 34.03
C SER A 273 31.24 80.82 35.49
N VAL A 274 31.47 79.59 35.94
CA VAL A 274 31.26 79.17 37.34
C VAL A 274 32.33 79.77 38.26
N GLU A 275 33.59 79.81 37.82
CA GLU A 275 34.68 80.43 38.58
C GLU A 275 34.48 81.94 38.76
N GLU A 276 33.93 82.64 37.76
CA GLU A 276 33.58 84.07 37.83
C GLU A 276 32.39 84.35 38.78
N LEU A 277 31.35 83.51 38.76
CA LEU A 277 30.17 83.65 39.62
C LEU A 277 30.48 83.45 41.11
N VAL A 278 31.34 82.49 41.45
CA VAL A 278 31.70 82.19 42.86
C VAL A 278 32.62 83.26 43.46
N GLY A 279 33.41 83.96 42.64
CA GLY A 279 34.29 85.06 43.08
C GLY A 279 33.55 86.35 43.50
N ILE A 280 32.28 86.52 43.13
CA ILE A 280 31.52 87.78 43.30
C ILE A 280 30.47 87.70 44.45
N ILE A 281 30.17 86.51 45.00
CA ILE A 281 29.18 86.35 46.08
C ILE A 281 29.83 86.56 47.46
N SER A 282 29.92 87.83 47.90
CA SER A 282 30.34 88.24 49.26
C SER A 282 29.12 88.38 50.20
N THR A 283 29.33 88.22 51.51
CA THR A 283 28.34 88.38 52.61
C THR A 283 27.52 89.68 52.52
N ASN A 284 28.03 90.70 51.84
CA ASN A 284 27.34 91.97 51.56
C ASN A 284 26.14 91.82 50.61
N SER A 285 26.13 90.82 49.70
CA SER A 285 25.03 90.60 48.75
C SER A 285 23.81 90.00 49.44
N ILE A 286 24.01 88.99 50.29
CA ILE A 286 22.91 88.32 51.02
C ILE A 286 22.28 89.27 52.04
N SER A 287 23.08 90.00 52.82
CA SER A 287 22.54 91.00 53.77
C SER A 287 21.88 92.19 53.05
N GLY A 288 22.35 92.56 51.86
CA GLY A 288 21.70 93.57 51.00
C GLY A 288 20.30 93.16 50.57
N HIS A 289 20.10 91.90 50.16
CA HIS A 289 18.77 91.41 49.78
C HIS A 289 17.76 91.47 50.94
N PHE A 290 18.15 91.04 52.14
CA PHE A 290 17.27 91.14 53.33
C PHE A 290 16.94 92.60 53.70
N LYS A 291 17.88 93.53 53.48
CA LYS A 291 17.63 94.97 53.64
C LYS A 291 16.57 95.47 52.68
N ASP A 292 16.70 95.13 51.39
CA ASP A 292 15.79 95.61 50.36
C ASP A 292 14.37 95.08 50.58
N VAL A 293 14.25 93.81 50.97
CA VAL A 293 12.96 93.21 51.35
C VAL A 293 12.38 93.89 52.58
N ALA A 294 13.17 94.14 53.64
CA ALA A 294 12.70 94.84 54.83
C ALA A 294 12.22 96.27 54.52
N ASP A 295 13.02 97.05 53.77
CA ASP A 295 12.68 98.43 53.41
C ASP A 295 11.43 98.49 52.50
N TYR A 296 11.26 97.52 51.60
CA TYR A 296 10.04 97.39 50.79
C TYR A 296 8.80 97.08 51.65
N LYS A 297 8.91 96.12 52.58
CA LYS A 297 7.81 95.75 53.49
C LYS A 297 7.46 96.90 54.44
N ARG A 298 8.42 97.69 54.92
CA ARG A 298 8.18 98.91 55.72
C ARG A 298 7.32 99.91 54.96
N ARG A 299 7.66 100.17 53.69
CA ARG A 299 6.88 101.09 52.83
C ARG A 299 5.46 100.59 52.63
N LEU A 300 5.28 99.29 52.41
CA LEU A 300 3.96 98.68 52.28
C LEU A 300 3.16 98.79 53.58
N ALA A 301 3.76 98.49 54.74
CA ALA A 301 3.12 98.63 56.04
C ALA A 301 2.64 100.08 56.26
N ASN A 302 3.50 101.07 56.01
CA ASN A 302 3.13 102.49 56.11
C ASN A 302 2.01 102.89 55.16
N ARG A 303 1.99 102.36 53.93
CA ARG A 303 0.89 102.62 52.98
C ARG A 303 -0.44 102.04 53.48
N TRP A 304 -0.43 100.82 54.02
CA TRP A 304 -1.64 100.21 54.59
C TRP A 304 -2.09 100.88 55.88
N GLN A 305 -1.17 101.38 56.72
CA GLN A 305 -1.49 102.23 57.86
C GLN A 305 -2.14 103.53 57.41
N LEU A 306 -1.61 104.19 56.37
CA LEU A 306 -2.21 105.41 55.82
C LEU A 306 -3.64 105.14 55.30
N THR A 307 -3.85 104.03 54.60
CA THR A 307 -5.20 103.60 54.16
C THR A 307 -6.13 103.37 55.35
N THR A 308 -5.63 102.78 56.44
CA THR A 308 -6.40 102.55 57.67
C THR A 308 -6.83 103.87 58.30
N VAL A 309 -5.89 104.80 58.49
CA VAL A 309 -6.16 106.15 59.03
C VAL A 309 -7.12 106.92 58.12
N GLY A 310 -6.93 106.85 56.81
CA GLY A 310 -7.82 107.46 55.83
C GLY A 310 -9.25 106.92 55.93
N SER A 311 -9.41 105.60 56.07
CA SER A 311 -10.74 104.99 56.24
C SER A 311 -11.43 105.49 57.52
N PHE A 312 -10.70 105.64 58.63
CA PHE A 312 -11.25 106.22 59.85
C PHE A 312 -11.65 107.69 59.67
N LEU A 313 -10.82 108.51 59.04
CA LEU A 313 -11.14 109.91 58.76
C LEU A 313 -12.37 110.07 57.87
N VAL A 314 -12.51 109.23 56.84
CA VAL A 314 -13.70 109.20 55.97
C VAL A 314 -14.93 108.77 56.78
N THR A 315 -14.80 107.74 57.63
CA THR A 315 -15.90 107.28 58.48
C THR A 315 -16.38 108.36 59.44
N ILE A 316 -15.44 109.08 60.09
CA ILE A 316 -15.74 110.18 61.01
C ILE A 316 -16.37 111.36 60.25
N SER A 317 -15.81 111.73 59.10
CA SER A 317 -16.32 112.84 58.28
C SER A 317 -17.72 112.54 57.74
N PHE A 318 -17.96 111.30 57.29
CA PHE A 318 -19.28 110.82 56.88
C PHE A 318 -20.26 110.85 58.05
N GLY A 319 -19.86 110.40 59.23
CA GLY A 319 -20.66 110.51 60.45
C GLY A 319 -21.04 111.97 60.76
N PHE A 320 -20.07 112.87 60.78
CA PHE A 320 -20.30 114.30 61.05
C PHE A 320 -21.24 114.93 60.01
N TYR A 321 -20.98 114.71 58.71
CA TYR A 321 -21.83 115.22 57.63
C TYR A 321 -23.26 114.66 57.70
N ALA A 322 -23.41 113.36 57.98
CA ALA A 322 -24.70 112.69 58.02
C ALA A 322 -25.55 113.06 59.26
N PHE A 323 -24.94 113.45 60.37
CA PHE A 323 -25.64 113.77 61.62
C PHE A 323 -25.77 115.28 61.91
N VAL A 324 -24.85 116.13 61.45
CA VAL A 324 -24.84 117.57 61.80
C VAL A 324 -25.38 118.45 60.66
N TYR A 325 -25.13 118.11 59.40
CA TYR A 325 -25.45 118.99 58.25
C TYR A 325 -26.79 118.68 57.58
N ASN A 326 -27.31 117.46 57.73
CA ASN A 326 -28.63 117.07 57.21
C ASN A 326 -29.69 117.10 58.32
N ASP A 327 -30.36 118.25 58.48
CA ASP A 327 -31.42 118.50 59.45
C ASP A 327 -32.79 117.98 58.96
N VAL A 328 -32.84 116.72 58.49
CA VAL A 328 -34.01 116.14 57.81
C VAL A 328 -34.37 114.79 58.42
N ASN A 329 -35.52 114.76 59.11
CA ASN A 329 -36.31 113.62 59.60
C ASN A 329 -35.61 112.24 59.55
N LEU A 330 -35.27 111.71 60.73
CA LEU A 330 -34.81 110.34 60.97
C LEU A 330 -35.81 109.30 60.42
N SER A 331 -35.65 108.92 59.14
CA SER A 331 -36.37 107.83 58.53
C SER A 331 -35.62 106.52 58.77
N TRP A 332 -36.34 105.49 59.24
CA TRP A 332 -35.79 104.15 59.49
C TRP A 332 -34.92 103.58 58.36
N PRO A 333 -35.27 103.74 57.06
CA PRO A 333 -34.43 103.28 55.95
C PRO A 333 -33.07 103.98 55.87
N GLY A 334 -33.01 105.28 56.18
CA GLY A 334 -31.77 106.06 56.12
C GLY A 334 -30.76 105.70 57.21
N LEU A 335 -31.20 105.16 58.35
CA LEU A 335 -30.32 104.65 59.40
C LEU A 335 -29.63 103.34 58.98
N ILE A 336 -30.38 102.42 58.38
CA ILE A 336 -29.86 101.11 57.96
C ILE A 336 -28.78 101.29 56.89
N SER A 337 -28.99 102.15 55.89
CA SER A 337 -27.97 102.43 54.86
C SER A 337 -26.69 103.02 55.46
N ARG A 338 -26.79 103.87 56.49
CA ARG A 338 -25.63 104.43 57.19
C ARG A 338 -24.86 103.37 57.97
N ILE A 339 -25.55 102.45 58.66
CA ILE A 339 -24.92 101.33 59.38
C ILE A 339 -24.19 100.41 58.39
N VAL A 340 -24.78 100.12 57.23
CA VAL A 340 -24.13 99.30 56.19
C VAL A 340 -22.86 99.98 55.67
N VAL A 341 -22.90 101.28 55.38
CA VAL A 341 -21.72 102.04 54.92
C VAL A 341 -20.64 102.10 56.01
N ALA A 342 -21.03 102.38 57.26
CA ALA A 342 -20.09 102.39 58.38
C ALA A 342 -19.47 101.00 58.63
N GLY A 343 -20.27 99.93 58.51
CA GLY A 343 -19.80 98.55 58.61
C GLY A 343 -18.80 98.20 57.50
N ALA A 344 -19.09 98.57 56.26
CA ALA A 344 -18.18 98.35 55.13
C ALA A 344 -16.85 99.11 55.29
N LEU A 345 -16.89 100.38 55.73
CA LEU A 345 -15.68 101.17 55.99
C LEU A 345 -14.88 100.62 57.18
N ALA A 346 -15.56 100.14 58.23
CA ALA A 346 -14.91 99.49 59.37
C ALA A 346 -14.25 98.17 58.96
N SER A 347 -14.89 97.35 58.12
CA SER A 347 -14.28 96.13 57.57
C SER A 347 -13.04 96.44 56.72
N LEU A 348 -13.10 97.49 55.88
CA LEU A 348 -11.96 97.95 55.09
C LEU A 348 -10.80 98.42 55.98
N ALA A 349 -11.10 99.19 57.02
CA ALA A 349 -10.10 99.64 58.00
C ALA A 349 -9.46 98.46 58.73
N GLY A 350 -10.27 97.49 59.19
CA GLY A 350 -9.79 96.30 59.87
C GLY A 350 -8.90 95.43 58.99
N TYR A 351 -9.26 95.24 57.72
CA TYR A 351 -8.44 94.50 56.76
C TYR A 351 -7.10 95.21 56.48
N ALA A 352 -7.14 96.52 56.22
CA ALA A 352 -5.95 97.32 55.98
C ALA A 352 -5.01 97.32 57.20
N ALA A 353 -5.55 97.40 58.42
CA ALA A 353 -4.77 97.32 59.66
C ALA A 353 -4.09 95.95 59.82
N ARG A 354 -4.83 94.86 59.56
CA ARG A 354 -4.28 93.50 59.61
C ARG A 354 -3.16 93.33 58.58
N GLN A 355 -3.35 93.87 57.38
CA GLN A 355 -2.35 93.79 56.32
C GLN A 355 -1.12 94.66 56.61
N ALA A 356 -1.29 95.81 57.26
CA ALA A 356 -0.17 96.60 57.78
C ALA A 356 0.64 95.81 58.80
N SER A 357 -0.03 95.21 59.80
CA SER A 357 0.62 94.42 60.85
C SER A 357 1.37 93.20 60.30
N LYS A 358 0.80 92.49 59.31
CA LYS A 358 1.50 91.39 58.64
C LYS A 358 2.79 91.84 57.95
N ASN A 359 2.75 92.98 57.24
CA ASN A 359 3.93 93.50 56.57
C ASN A 359 4.98 94.04 57.55
N GLU A 360 4.56 94.58 58.70
CA GLU A 360 5.46 95.01 59.77
C GLU A 360 6.19 93.81 60.43
N PHE A 361 5.48 92.70 60.64
CA PHE A 361 6.10 91.45 61.12
C PHE A 361 7.17 90.93 60.14
N GLU A 362 6.85 90.90 58.85
CA GLU A 362 7.81 90.50 57.80
C GLU A 362 8.99 91.48 57.72
N GLU A 363 8.76 92.77 57.88
CA GLU A 363 9.83 93.77 57.94
C GLU A 363 10.79 93.51 59.10
N GLN A 364 10.26 93.31 60.31
CA GLN A 364 11.07 93.04 61.50
C GLN A 364 11.88 91.75 61.35
N LYS A 365 11.28 90.69 60.81
CA LYS A 365 11.97 89.41 60.54
C LYS A 365 13.14 89.60 59.58
N ASN A 366 12.92 90.26 58.45
CA ASN A 366 13.96 90.48 57.44
C ASN A 366 15.03 91.48 57.92
N ARG A 367 14.65 92.51 58.68
CA ARG A 367 15.59 93.47 59.28
C ARG A 367 16.47 92.82 60.35
N LYS A 368 15.91 91.90 61.14
CA LYS A 368 16.68 91.11 62.10
C LYS A 368 17.71 90.24 61.38
N MET A 369 17.32 89.55 60.32
CA MET A 369 18.22 88.75 59.48
C MET A 369 19.32 89.61 58.83
N GLU A 370 18.97 90.79 58.32
CA GLU A 370 19.95 91.76 57.80
C GLU A 370 21.01 92.11 58.85
N VAL A 371 20.60 92.42 60.08
CA VAL A 371 21.50 92.79 61.17
C VAL A 371 22.34 91.59 61.61
N GLU A 372 21.74 90.42 61.79
CA GLU A 372 22.46 89.20 62.17
C GLU A 372 23.55 88.86 61.13
N LEU A 373 23.24 88.96 59.84
CA LEU A 373 24.20 88.71 58.77
C LEU A 373 25.30 89.79 58.68
N LYS A 374 24.96 91.07 58.93
CA LYS A 374 25.96 92.17 58.96
C LYS A 374 26.86 92.12 60.18
N THR A 375 26.34 91.69 61.32
CA THR A 375 27.07 91.62 62.60
C THR A 375 27.88 90.33 62.74
N LEU A 376 27.58 89.30 61.95
CA LEU A 376 28.30 88.03 61.93
C LEU A 376 29.81 88.20 61.70
N ASN A 377 30.22 89.03 60.74
CA ASN A 377 31.64 89.25 60.45
C ASN A 377 32.38 89.97 61.60
N PRO A 378 31.87 91.09 62.16
CA PRO A 378 32.43 91.70 63.37
C PRO A 378 32.48 90.76 64.59
N TYR A 379 31.48 89.91 64.79
CA TYR A 379 31.41 88.99 65.94
C TYR A 379 32.35 87.80 65.80
N LEU A 380 32.54 87.30 64.57
CA LEU A 380 33.50 86.22 64.29
C LEU A 380 34.95 86.72 64.36
N ALA A 381 35.21 88.01 64.12
CA ALA A 381 36.56 88.57 64.12
C ALA A 381 37.28 88.49 65.48
N SER A 382 36.55 88.34 66.60
CA SER A 382 37.14 88.19 67.94
C SER A 382 37.62 86.77 68.27
N PHE A 383 37.35 85.77 67.41
CA PHE A 383 37.74 84.38 67.61
C PHE A 383 39.01 84.02 66.82
N SER A 384 39.69 82.92 67.19
CA SER A 384 40.84 82.42 66.44
C SER A 384 40.44 81.98 65.01
N PRO A 385 41.33 82.07 64.00
CA PRO A 385 41.00 81.75 62.61
C PRO A 385 40.42 80.34 62.41
N THR A 386 40.89 79.36 63.19
CA THR A 386 40.41 77.98 63.19
C THR A 386 39.01 77.83 63.78
N ASP A 387 38.70 78.58 64.85
CA ASP A 387 37.37 78.55 65.46
C ASP A 387 36.34 79.30 64.62
N GLN A 388 36.75 80.35 63.89
CA GLN A 388 35.89 81.06 62.93
C GLN A 388 35.34 80.14 61.84
N ILE A 389 36.17 79.23 61.31
CA ILE A 389 35.78 78.29 60.25
C ILE A 389 34.77 77.27 60.79
N LYS A 390 35.05 76.67 61.96
CA LYS A 390 34.13 75.72 62.62
C LYS A 390 32.80 76.36 62.98
N LEU A 391 32.80 77.59 63.50
CA LEU A 391 31.57 78.29 63.87
C LEU A 391 30.73 78.61 62.62
N LYS A 392 31.35 79.06 61.52
CA LYS A 392 30.67 79.28 60.24
C LYS A 392 29.99 78.00 59.75
N GLU A 393 30.69 76.87 59.78
CA GLU A 393 30.16 75.56 59.37
C GLU A 393 28.94 75.13 60.19
N GLN A 394 28.90 75.42 61.49
CA GLN A 394 27.75 75.14 62.35
C GLN A 394 26.59 76.13 62.22
N LEU A 395 26.86 77.42 61.96
CA LEU A 395 25.85 78.48 61.84
C LEU A 395 25.11 78.43 60.51
N PHE A 396 25.77 78.02 59.43
CA PHE A 396 25.17 77.98 58.08
C PHE A 396 23.86 77.17 58.00
N PRO A 397 23.78 75.93 58.52
CA PRO A 397 22.53 75.17 58.54
C PRO A 397 21.43 75.82 59.38
N HIS A 398 21.77 76.58 60.42
CA HIS A 398 20.77 77.22 61.27
C HIS A 398 20.18 78.49 60.65
N ILE A 399 21.02 79.27 59.95
CA ILE A 399 20.64 80.51 59.29
C ILE A 399 19.89 80.26 57.97
N PHE A 400 20.27 79.22 57.23
CA PHE A 400 19.74 78.96 55.87
C PHE A 400 18.95 77.64 55.73
N GLY A 401 18.88 76.79 56.76
CA GLY A 401 18.38 75.41 56.66
C GLY A 401 17.03 75.13 57.36
N LYS A 402 16.17 76.12 57.61
CA LYS A 402 14.81 75.86 58.10
C LYS A 402 13.72 76.63 57.32
N GLU A 403 13.08 75.93 56.39
CA GLU A 403 11.68 76.19 56.01
C GLU A 403 10.75 75.39 56.94
N GLU A 404 10.02 76.14 57.77
CA GLU A 404 8.60 75.97 58.14
C GLU A 404 8.05 74.55 58.38
N SER A 405 8.30 74.00 59.58
CA SER A 405 7.45 72.98 60.21
C SER A 405 6.24 73.63 60.88
N ILE A 406 5.34 74.26 60.12
CA ILE A 406 3.99 74.64 60.58
C ILE A 406 3.05 74.48 59.39
N LEU A 407 2.50 73.29 59.24
CA LEU A 407 1.17 72.90 58.73
C LEU A 407 1.26 71.38 58.52
N LEU A 408 0.24 70.64 58.95
CA LEU A 408 0.13 69.17 59.00
C LEU A 408 0.56 68.52 60.33
N ASN A 409 -0.12 68.94 61.40
CA ASN A 409 -0.46 68.04 62.50
C ASN A 409 -1.98 68.21 62.73
N ASP A 410 -2.78 67.50 61.93
CA ASP A 410 -4.10 67.02 62.34
C ASP A 410 -4.54 65.88 61.42
N GLU A 411 -5.14 64.87 62.05
CA GLU A 411 -5.81 63.66 61.49
C GLU A 411 -4.97 62.43 61.09
N ASN A 412 -4.73 61.60 62.11
CA ASN A 412 -5.20 60.20 62.25
C ASN A 412 -5.02 59.18 61.10
N GLY A 413 -4.46 58.01 61.44
CA GLY A 413 -4.93 56.74 60.83
C GLY A 413 -3.92 55.63 60.53
N ASN A 414 -3.21 55.17 61.55
CA ASN A 414 -2.72 53.79 61.78
C ASN A 414 -3.05 52.68 60.75
N SER A 415 -2.02 51.91 60.32
CA SER A 415 -1.94 50.43 60.39
C SER A 415 -1.21 49.76 59.21
N ASN A 416 0.05 49.38 59.47
CA ASN A 416 0.65 48.06 59.29
C ASN A 416 0.14 47.08 58.19
N ASN A 417 1.09 46.70 57.34
CA ASN A 417 1.56 45.34 57.07
C ASN A 417 0.55 44.29 56.55
N THR A 418 0.69 43.90 55.27
CA THR A 418 0.58 42.49 54.84
C THR A 418 1.35 42.29 53.53
N GLY A 419 2.39 41.45 53.55
CA GLY A 419 2.77 40.71 52.36
C GLY A 419 1.70 39.66 52.07
N VAL A 420 1.22 39.59 50.83
CA VAL A 420 0.53 38.41 50.28
C VAL A 420 0.82 38.31 48.79
N THR A 421 1.34 37.16 48.43
CA THR A 421 1.45 36.52 47.12
C THR A 421 0.25 36.78 46.21
N LEU A 422 0.46 37.25 44.98
CA LEU A 422 -0.56 37.17 43.92
C LEU A 422 -0.10 36.25 42.80
N LYS A 423 -0.87 35.18 42.68
CA LYS A 423 -0.81 34.11 41.69
C LYS A 423 -1.13 34.65 40.29
N SER A 424 -0.45 34.03 39.33
CA SER A 424 -0.81 33.89 37.91
C SER A 424 -2.32 34.05 37.63
N SER A 425 -2.72 35.25 37.22
CA SER A 425 -3.99 35.46 36.50
C SER A 425 -3.95 36.65 35.53
N ASP A 426 -2.78 37.24 35.26
CA ASP A 426 -2.60 38.33 34.28
C ASP A 426 -2.23 37.86 32.86
N ILE A 427 -2.28 36.55 32.59
CA ILE A 427 -1.98 35.99 31.25
C ILE A 427 -3.21 35.97 30.32
N ASN A 428 -4.42 36.22 30.84
CA ASN A 428 -5.66 36.15 30.04
C ASN A 428 -6.13 37.48 29.42
N VAL A 429 -5.51 38.62 29.76
CA VAL A 429 -5.88 39.93 29.17
C VAL A 429 -5.11 40.20 27.88
N VAL A 430 -3.87 39.70 27.77
CA VAL A 430 -3.05 39.86 26.54
C VAL A 430 -3.54 38.94 25.41
N GLN A 431 -4.09 37.76 25.73
CA GLN A 431 -4.70 36.88 24.72
C GLN A 431 -6.04 37.43 24.18
N GLN A 432 -6.84 38.12 25.00
CA GLN A 432 -8.07 38.76 24.53
C GLN A 432 -7.82 40.01 23.65
N ILE A 433 -6.70 40.72 23.85
CA ILE A 433 -6.31 41.86 22.99
C ILE A 433 -5.79 41.38 21.62
N ILE A 434 -5.13 40.22 21.56
CA ILE A 434 -4.61 39.65 20.30
C ILE A 434 -5.74 39.09 19.42
N GLU A 435 -6.82 38.54 19.98
CA GLU A 435 -8.00 38.11 19.21
C GLU A 435 -8.83 39.30 18.68
N LEU A 436 -8.91 40.42 19.43
CA LEU A 436 -9.61 41.64 19.00
C LEU A 436 -8.90 42.36 17.83
N VAL A 437 -7.58 42.25 17.72
CA VAL A 437 -6.81 42.80 16.58
C VAL A 437 -6.92 41.92 15.32
N LYS A 438 -7.11 40.59 15.46
CA LYS A 438 -7.32 39.70 14.31
C LYS A 438 -8.71 39.84 13.66
N GLN A 439 -9.72 40.31 14.38
CA GLN A 439 -11.05 40.60 13.80
C GLN A 439 -11.16 41.97 13.11
N LEU A 440 -10.15 42.84 13.21
CA LEU A 440 -10.10 44.18 12.59
C LEU A 440 -9.25 44.25 11.30
N LYS A 441 -8.86 43.10 10.72
CA LYS A 441 -8.13 43.04 9.44
C LYS A 441 -8.71 42.04 8.43
N THR A 442 -10.01 41.77 8.54
CA THR A 442 -10.87 41.53 7.37
C THR A 442 -11.54 42.86 7.05
#